data_AF-A0A377WPS1-F1
#
_entry.id   AF-A0A377WPS1-F1
#
_cell.length_a   1.000
_cell.length_b   1.000
_cell.length_c   1.000
_cell.angle_alpha   90.00
_cell.angle_beta   90.00
_cell.angle_gamma   90.00
#
_symmetry.space_group_name_H-M   'P 1'
#
loop_
_entity.id
_entity.type
_entity.pdbx_description
1 polymer ?
#
loop_
_entity_poly.entity_id
_entity_poly.type
_entity_poly.pdbx_seq_one_letter_code
_entity_poly.pdbx_strand_id
1 'polypeptide(L)'
;MKPDAAQVKTFLLQLQDSLCQQLSAVDGAPFIEDAWQREGGGGGRSRVLREGRVFEQAGVNFSHVHGDAMPASATAHRPELAGRSFEAMGVSLVVHPLNPYVPPAMPTCGSLLPKSLAPTRCGGSAAALI
;
A
#
# COMPACT_ATOMS: atom_id res chain seq x y z
N MET A 1 22.48 2.58 -14.43
CA MET A 1 21.36 1.74 -14.89
C MET A 1 20.10 2.26 -14.23
N LYS A 2 19.14 2.81 -15.01
CA LYS A 2 17.86 3.27 -14.44
C LYS A 2 16.97 2.03 -14.23
N PRO A 3 16.27 1.89 -13.09
CA PRO A 3 15.27 0.85 -12.92
C PRO A 3 14.22 0.96 -14.04
N ASP A 4 13.87 -0.18 -14.65
CA ASP A 4 12.79 -0.24 -15.63
C ASP A 4 11.46 -0.24 -14.89
N ALA A 5 10.74 0.90 -14.97
CA ALA A 5 9.46 1.09 -14.30
C ALA A 5 8.42 0.02 -14.68
N ALA A 6 8.45 -0.49 -15.92
CA ALA A 6 7.54 -1.54 -16.36
C ALA A 6 7.86 -2.89 -15.70
N GLN A 7 9.15 -3.21 -15.50
CA GLN A 7 9.57 -4.40 -14.77
C GLN A 7 9.20 -4.30 -13.29
N VAL A 8 9.44 -3.14 -12.66
CA VAL A 8 9.06 -2.92 -11.26
C VAL A 8 7.55 -3.03 -11.07
N LYS A 9 6.76 -2.44 -11.97
CA LYS A 9 5.30 -2.55 -11.95
C LYS A 9 4.83 -4.01 -12.05
N THR A 10 5.41 -4.77 -12.98
CA THR A 10 5.07 -6.19 -13.17
C THR A 10 5.36 -6.99 -11.92
N PHE A 11 6.55 -6.79 -11.34
CA PHE A 11 6.95 -7.45 -10.09
C PHE A 11 6.00 -7.10 -8.93
N LEU A 12 5.63 -5.83 -8.76
CA LEU A 12 4.74 -5.40 -7.68
C LEU A 12 3.30 -5.95 -7.83
N LEU A 13 2.79 -6.04 -9.07
CA LEU A 13 1.50 -6.67 -9.33
C LEU A 13 1.53 -8.16 -8.98
N GLN A 14 2.58 -8.87 -9.39
CA GLN A 14 2.80 -10.29 -9.03
C GLN A 14 2.93 -10.48 -7.52
N LEU A 15 3.61 -9.56 -6.83
CA LEU A 15 3.72 -9.57 -5.37
C LEU A 15 2.34 -9.44 -4.71
N GLN A 16 1.51 -8.49 -5.15
CA GLN A 16 0.14 -8.36 -4.65
C GLN A 16 -0.67 -9.65 -4.88
N ASP A 17 -0.57 -10.25 -6.07
CA ASP A 17 -1.25 -11.50 -6.39
C ASP A 17 -0.81 -12.64 -5.46
N SER A 18 0.49 -12.80 -5.25
CA SER A 18 1.05 -13.82 -4.34
C SER A 18 0.61 -13.61 -2.89
N LEU A 19 0.62 -12.37 -2.39
CA LEU A 19 0.20 -12.06 -1.03
C LEU A 19 -1.29 -12.36 -0.83
N CYS A 20 -2.14 -11.94 -1.77
CA CYS A 20 -3.57 -12.25 -1.72
C CYS A 20 -3.83 -13.76 -1.76
N GLN A 21 -3.13 -14.49 -2.61
CA GLN A 21 -3.28 -15.95 -2.70
C GLN A 21 -2.88 -16.65 -1.39
N GLN A 22 -1.75 -16.28 -0.81
CA GLN A 22 -1.28 -16.88 0.45
C GLN A 22 -2.20 -16.55 1.63
N LEU A 23 -2.61 -15.28 1.77
CA LEU A 23 -3.52 -14.86 2.84
C LEU A 23 -4.91 -15.50 2.68
N SER A 24 -5.42 -15.58 1.46
CA SER A 24 -6.69 -16.26 1.17
C SER A 24 -6.61 -17.76 1.45
N ALA A 25 -5.49 -18.43 1.15
CA ALA A 25 -5.31 -19.84 1.47
C ALA A 25 -5.26 -20.12 2.98
N VAL A 26 -4.71 -19.19 3.78
CA VAL A 26 -4.68 -19.29 5.24
C VAL A 26 -6.07 -19.05 5.84
N ASP A 27 -6.82 -18.08 5.32
CA ASP A 27 -8.12 -17.68 5.86
C ASP A 27 -9.29 -18.55 5.37
N GLY A 28 -9.27 -18.91 4.09
CA GLY A 28 -10.36 -19.56 3.38
C GLY A 28 -11.36 -18.59 2.71
N ALA A 29 -11.25 -17.28 2.94
CA ALA A 29 -12.05 -16.26 2.27
C ALA A 29 -11.31 -15.61 1.08
N PRO A 30 -12.00 -15.23 -0.02
CA PRO A 30 -11.39 -14.53 -1.14
C PRO A 30 -11.18 -13.05 -0.86
N PHE A 31 -10.22 -12.43 -1.55
CA PHE A 31 -10.11 -10.98 -1.62
C PHE A 31 -11.09 -10.41 -2.64
N ILE A 32 -11.72 -9.30 -2.31
CA ILE A 32 -12.52 -8.49 -3.24
C ILE A 32 -11.65 -7.38 -3.80
N GLU A 33 -11.61 -7.28 -5.12
CA GLU A 33 -10.80 -6.32 -5.86
C GLU A 33 -11.61 -5.08 -6.24
N ASP A 34 -11.00 -3.92 -6.07
CA ASP A 34 -11.48 -2.64 -6.53
C ASP A 34 -10.36 -1.93 -7.31
N ALA A 35 -10.55 -1.83 -8.63
CA ALA A 35 -9.62 -1.16 -9.53
C ALA A 35 -10.06 0.29 -9.73
N TRP A 36 -9.12 1.22 -9.58
CA TRP A 36 -9.42 2.64 -9.64
C TRP A 36 -8.35 3.39 -10.44
N GLN A 37 -8.76 4.55 -10.96
CA GLN A 37 -7.89 5.46 -11.71
C GLN A 37 -7.87 6.81 -11.03
N ARG A 38 -6.75 7.52 -11.18
CA ARG A 38 -6.58 8.86 -10.64
C ARG A 38 -6.63 9.87 -11.78
N GLU A 39 -7.47 10.89 -11.63
CA GLU A 39 -7.59 11.98 -12.62
C GLU A 39 -6.24 12.64 -12.95
N GLY A 40 -5.40 12.85 -11.92
CA GLY A 40 -4.07 13.42 -12.06
C GLY A 40 -2.98 12.44 -12.52
N GLY A 41 -3.34 11.29 -13.09
CA GLY A 41 -2.40 10.28 -13.62
C GLY A 41 -2.20 9.07 -12.71
N GLY A 42 -2.19 7.90 -13.34
CA GLY A 42 -2.03 6.59 -12.71
C GLY A 42 -3.32 5.99 -12.15
N GLY A 43 -3.18 5.16 -11.12
CA GLY A 43 -4.28 4.43 -10.51
C GLY A 43 -3.78 3.34 -9.58
N GLY A 44 -4.63 2.36 -9.31
CA GLY A 44 -4.29 1.27 -8.42
C GLY A 44 -5.33 0.17 -8.39
N ARG A 45 -5.01 -0.82 -7.56
CA ARG A 45 -5.83 -2.00 -7.32
C ARG A 45 -5.85 -2.25 -5.82
N SER A 46 -6.98 -1.99 -5.20
CA SER A 46 -7.20 -2.26 -3.78
C SER A 46 -7.81 -3.65 -3.66
N ARG A 47 -7.29 -4.49 -2.75
CA ARG A 47 -7.87 -5.80 -2.48
C ARG A 47 -8.13 -5.95 -1.01
N VAL A 48 -9.38 -6.25 -0.65
CA VAL A 48 -9.79 -6.37 0.74
C VAL A 48 -10.47 -7.72 0.98
N LEU A 49 -10.03 -8.42 2.01
CA LEU A 49 -10.69 -9.56 2.62
C LEU A 49 -11.34 -9.05 3.91
N ARG A 50 -12.63 -9.36 4.11
CA ARG A 50 -13.39 -9.01 5.32
C ARG A 50 -14.10 -10.25 5.83
N GLU A 51 -14.36 -10.28 7.14
CA GLU A 51 -15.17 -11.32 7.78
C GLU A 51 -14.62 -12.73 7.51
N GLY A 52 -13.29 -12.82 7.52
CA GLY A 52 -12.56 -14.07 7.34
C GLY A 52 -12.62 -14.98 8.57
N ARG A 53 -12.03 -16.17 8.45
CA ARG A 53 -11.94 -17.13 9.58
C ARG A 53 -10.75 -16.85 10.48
N VAL A 54 -9.69 -16.26 9.93
CA VAL A 54 -8.44 -15.94 10.61
C VAL A 54 -8.26 -14.42 10.73
N PHE A 55 -8.66 -13.68 9.70
CA PHE A 55 -8.56 -12.22 9.65
C PHE A 55 -9.94 -11.58 9.75
N GLU A 56 -10.09 -10.63 10.68
CA GLU A 56 -11.25 -9.75 10.73
C GLU A 56 -11.27 -8.91 9.43
N GLN A 57 -10.10 -8.39 9.06
CA GLN A 57 -9.87 -7.66 7.83
C GLN A 57 -8.42 -7.80 7.37
N ALA A 58 -8.21 -8.00 6.07
CA ALA A 58 -6.89 -7.88 5.45
C ALA A 58 -6.98 -7.02 4.17
N GLY A 59 -6.02 -6.14 3.96
CA GLY A 59 -5.94 -5.27 2.79
C GLY A 59 -4.57 -5.37 2.14
N VAL A 60 -4.53 -5.66 0.84
CA VAL A 60 -3.31 -5.61 0.01
C VAL A 60 -3.56 -4.63 -1.13
N ASN A 61 -2.91 -3.48 -1.12
CA ASN A 61 -3.18 -2.41 -2.08
C ASN A 61 -1.96 -2.16 -2.96
N PHE A 62 -2.16 -2.15 -4.27
CA PHE A 62 -1.18 -1.70 -5.24
C PHE A 62 -1.56 -0.31 -5.75
N SER A 63 -0.58 0.58 -5.85
CA SER A 63 -0.74 1.89 -6.45
C SER A 63 0.40 2.15 -7.42
N HIS A 64 0.08 2.78 -8.55
CA HIS A 64 1.04 3.35 -9.50
C HIS A 64 0.52 4.72 -9.91
N VAL A 65 1.08 5.77 -9.34
CA VAL A 65 0.68 7.16 -9.56
C VAL A 65 1.81 7.92 -10.22
N HIS A 66 1.46 8.81 -11.14
CA HIS A 66 2.41 9.69 -11.80
C HIS A 66 1.78 11.05 -12.04
N GLY A 67 2.59 12.07 -12.33
CA GLY A 67 2.10 13.40 -12.65
C GLY A 67 3.22 14.36 -12.98
N ASP A 68 2.85 15.52 -13.51
CA ASP A 68 3.81 16.50 -14.02
C ASP A 68 4.46 17.36 -12.93
N ALA A 69 3.88 17.37 -11.73
CA ALA A 69 4.39 18.13 -10.59
C ALA A 69 4.30 17.33 -9.28
N MET A 70 5.40 17.30 -8.54
CA MET A 70 5.47 16.74 -7.19
C MET A 70 4.45 17.42 -6.25
N PRO A 71 3.74 16.66 -5.40
CA PRO A 71 2.79 17.23 -4.45
C PRO A 71 3.50 18.08 -3.39
N ALA A 72 2.81 19.12 -2.91
CA ALA A 72 3.36 20.07 -1.93
C ALA A 72 3.90 19.39 -0.66
N SER A 73 3.29 18.27 -0.24
CA SER A 73 3.76 17.46 0.89
C SER A 73 5.14 16.84 0.67
N ALA A 74 5.48 16.47 -0.57
CA ALA A 74 6.78 15.89 -0.91
C ALA A 74 7.86 16.96 -1.14
N THR A 75 7.46 18.21 -1.43
CA THR A 75 8.37 19.33 -1.69
C THR A 75 8.58 20.23 -0.47
N ALA A 76 7.79 20.06 0.60
CA ALA A 76 7.84 20.89 1.81
C ALA A 76 9.25 20.96 2.43
N HIS A 77 10.00 19.85 2.38
CA HIS A 77 11.38 19.76 2.88
C HIS A 77 12.43 19.71 1.76
N ARG A 78 11.99 19.77 0.49
CA ARG A 78 12.81 19.63 -0.73
C ARG A 78 12.27 20.55 -1.83
N PRO A 79 12.34 21.88 -1.66
CA PRO A 79 11.75 22.84 -2.59
C PRO A 79 12.36 22.75 -4.00
N GLU A 80 13.58 22.21 -4.14
CA GLU A 80 14.23 21.93 -5.42
C GLU A 80 13.50 20.87 -6.27
N LEU A 81 12.58 20.12 -5.68
CA LEU A 81 11.75 19.13 -6.38
C LEU A 81 10.40 19.70 -6.84
N ALA A 82 10.08 20.94 -6.48
CA ALA A 82 8.85 21.59 -6.93
C ALA A 82 8.79 21.70 -8.46
N GLY A 83 7.64 21.37 -9.02
CA GLY A 83 7.42 21.40 -10.48
C GLY A 83 8.10 20.29 -11.28
N ARG A 84 8.78 19.33 -10.61
CA ARG A 84 9.31 18.15 -11.31
C ARG A 84 8.21 17.10 -11.48
N SER A 85 8.24 16.41 -12.62
CA SER A 85 7.42 15.21 -12.85
C SER A 85 7.82 14.09 -11.90
N PHE A 86 6.85 13.26 -11.54
CA PHE A 86 7.05 12.14 -10.63
C PHE A 86 6.33 10.88 -11.10
N GLU A 87 6.86 9.75 -10.66
CA GLU A 87 6.25 8.44 -10.80
C GLU A 87 6.54 7.68 -9.49
N ALA A 88 5.52 7.14 -8.86
CA ALA A 88 5.62 6.36 -7.64
C ALA A 88 4.74 5.12 -7.75
N MET A 89 5.30 3.97 -7.37
CA MET A 89 4.56 2.72 -7.34
C MET A 89 4.94 1.87 -6.14
N GLY A 90 3.99 1.12 -5.60
CA GLY A 90 4.22 0.30 -4.43
C GLY A 90 3.06 -0.61 -4.07
N VAL A 91 3.33 -1.57 -3.19
CA VAL A 91 2.35 -2.44 -2.55
C VAL A 91 2.34 -2.12 -1.05
N SER A 92 1.16 -1.96 -0.47
CA SER A 92 0.97 -1.86 0.99
C SER A 92 0.10 -3.01 1.49
N LEU A 93 0.37 -3.45 2.72
CA LEU A 93 -0.33 -4.55 3.38
C LEU A 93 -0.72 -4.15 4.80
N VAL A 94 -1.99 -4.36 5.15
CA VAL A 94 -2.50 -4.25 6.52
C VAL A 94 -3.32 -5.49 6.84
N VAL A 95 -3.06 -6.13 7.98
CA VAL A 95 -3.77 -7.34 8.41
C VAL A 95 -4.22 -7.19 9.86
N HIS A 96 -5.51 -7.45 10.08
CA HIS A 96 -6.15 -7.51 11.40
C HIS A 96 -6.61 -8.95 11.67
N PRO A 97 -5.83 -9.74 12.42
CA PRO A 97 -6.23 -11.08 12.84
C PRO A 97 -7.41 -11.04 13.82
N LEU A 98 -8.29 -12.04 13.78
CA LEU A 98 -9.33 -12.24 14.79
C LEU A 98 -8.76 -12.67 16.14
N ASN A 99 -7.63 -13.38 16.13
CA ASN A 99 -6.98 -13.83 17.36
C ASN A 99 -6.17 -12.67 17.98
N PRO A 100 -6.51 -12.18 19.18
CA PRO A 100 -5.82 -11.06 19.82
C PRO A 100 -4.36 -11.37 20.19
N TYR A 101 -3.95 -12.65 20.18
CA TYR A 101 -2.57 -13.06 20.41
C TYR A 101 -1.70 -13.03 19.14
N VAL A 102 -2.30 -12.83 17.96
CA VAL A 102 -1.55 -12.56 16.73
C VAL A 102 -1.47 -11.03 16.56
N PRO A 103 -0.28 -10.42 16.71
CA PRO A 103 -0.16 -8.97 16.55
C PRO A 103 -0.55 -8.56 15.12
N PRO A 104 -1.24 -7.42 14.92
CA PRO A 104 -1.49 -6.89 13.59
C PRO A 104 -0.15 -6.67 12.87
N ALA A 105 0.06 -7.37 11.75
CA ALA A 105 1.29 -7.20 10.97
C ALA A 105 1.21 -5.88 10.19
N MET A 106 2.07 -4.92 10.54
CA MET A 106 2.33 -3.71 9.75
C MET A 106 3.79 -3.76 9.28
N PRO A 107 4.09 -4.12 8.01
CA PRO A 107 5.42 -3.94 7.46
C PRO A 107 5.53 -2.53 6.89
N THR A 108 5.87 -1.55 7.74
CA THR A 108 6.32 -0.24 7.27
C THR A 108 7.79 -0.08 7.66
N CYS A 109 8.70 -0.21 6.69
CA CYS A 109 10.11 0.15 6.88
C CYS A 109 10.22 1.69 6.88
N GLY A 110 10.21 2.28 8.07
CA GLY A 110 10.45 3.71 8.31
C GLY A 110 10.75 3.93 9.78
N SER A 111 12.02 4.17 10.10
CA SER A 111 12.54 4.38 11.45
C SER A 111 11.99 5.66 12.12
N LEU A 112 11.35 5.52 13.28
CA LEU A 112 11.53 6.27 14.55
C LEU A 112 10.24 6.23 15.40
N LEU A 113 10.35 5.69 16.62
CA LEU A 113 9.34 5.80 17.69
C LEU A 113 9.61 7.05 18.55
N PRO A 114 8.57 7.67 19.13
CA PRO A 114 8.29 7.39 20.54
C PRO A 114 6.80 7.10 20.85
N LYS A 115 6.61 6.42 21.99
CA LYS A 115 5.35 5.94 22.57
C LYS A 115 4.35 7.06 22.89
N SER A 116 3.06 6.85 22.59
CA SER A 116 1.91 7.05 23.50
C SER A 116 0.55 7.18 22.75
N LEU A 117 -0.44 6.43 23.23
CA LEU A 117 -1.91 6.62 23.15
C LEU A 117 -2.72 6.35 21.86
N ALA A 118 -3.79 5.57 22.10
CA ALA A 118 -5.12 5.52 21.48
C ALA A 118 -5.31 4.84 20.10
N PRO A 119 -6.41 4.06 19.92
CA PRO A 119 -6.74 3.42 18.65
C PRO A 119 -7.34 4.46 17.71
N THR A 120 -6.48 5.23 17.07
CA THR A 120 -6.91 6.10 15.98
C THR A 120 -7.07 5.23 14.74
N ARG A 121 -8.31 5.15 14.25
CA ARG A 121 -8.67 4.55 12.97
C ARG A 121 -7.99 5.36 11.86
N CYS A 122 -6.74 5.05 11.56
CA CYS A 122 -5.99 5.70 10.48
C CYS A 122 -6.25 4.96 9.17
N GLY A 123 -7.26 5.42 8.43
CA GLY A 123 -7.30 5.24 6.98
C GLY A 123 -6.17 6.03 6.35
N GLY A 124 -5.00 5.43 6.21
CA GLY A 124 -3.85 6.01 5.55
C GLY A 124 -3.23 5.01 4.60
N SER A 125 -3.62 5.07 3.33
CA SER A 125 -2.90 4.38 2.25
C SER A 125 -1.55 5.08 2.10
N ALA A 126 -0.52 4.56 2.76
CA ALA A 126 0.85 5.00 2.55
C ALA A 126 1.31 4.53 1.16
N ALA A 127 1.26 5.43 0.19
CA ALA A 127 2.00 5.27 -1.05
C ALA A 127 3.49 5.47 -0.71
N ALA A 128 4.28 4.39 -0.74
CA ALA A 128 5.72 4.51 -0.72
C ALA A 128 6.16 5.26 -1.99
N LEU A 129 6.68 6.47 -1.85
CA LEU A 129 7.52 7.08 -2.88
C LEU A 129 8.86 6.34 -2.85
N ILE A 130 9.20 5.67 -3.96
CA ILE A 130 10.58 5.27 -4.25
C ILE A 130 11.27 6.46 -4.91
#